data_AF-A0A958YCH6-F1
#
_entry.id   AF-A0A958YCH6-F1
#
_cell.length_a   1.000
_cell.length_b   1.000
_cell.length_c   1.000
_cell.angle_alpha   90.00
_cell.angle_beta   90.00
_cell.angle_gamma   90.00
#
_symmetry.space_group_name_H-M   'P 1'
#
loop_
_entity.id
_entity.type
_entity.pdbx_description
1 polymer ?
#
loop_
_entity_poly.entity_id
_entity_poly.type
_entity_poly.pdbx_seq_one_letter_code
_entity_poly.pdbx_strand_id
1 'polypeptide(L)'
;MFTLVRENIRIAFDSIKSQILRTILTIIIIAIGITALVGILSAVSALENTISSDFSSMGANTFNIQRYEFSNRRQGGGERQKINPVITYTDAKAFANTYNFPMTRTALAFTG
;
A
#
# COMPACT_ATOMS: atom_id res chain seq x y z
N MET A 1 18.90 -3.77 51.61
CA MET A 1 19.00 -3.29 50.21
C MET A 1 17.70 -2.70 49.67
N PHE A 2 16.56 -3.40 49.76
CA PHE A 2 15.27 -2.89 49.26
C PHE A 2 14.83 -1.53 49.83
N THR A 3 15.19 -1.24 51.08
CA THR A 3 14.95 0.06 51.74
C THR A 3 15.66 1.22 51.04
N LEU A 4 16.92 1.03 50.63
CA LEU A 4 17.70 2.05 49.93
C LEU A 4 17.13 2.37 48.54
N VAL A 5 16.67 1.35 47.81
CA VAL A 5 16.03 1.55 46.50
C VAL A 5 14.73 2.34 46.65
N ARG A 6 13.92 2.01 47.66
CA ARG A 6 12.67 2.74 47.95
C ARG A 6 12.93 4.20 48.34
N GLU A 7 14.01 4.45 49.07
CA GLU A 7 14.42 5.79 49.47
C GLU A 7 14.93 6.62 48.28
N ASN A 8 15.76 6.03 47.41
CA ASN A 8 16.20 6.67 46.17
C ASN A 8 15.03 7.02 45.24
N ILE A 9 14.05 6.13 45.09
CA ILE A 9 12.84 6.41 44.30
C ILE A 9 12.05 7.57 44.92
N ARG A 10 11.89 7.59 46.25
CA ARG A 10 11.20 8.68 46.94
C ARG A 10 11.90 10.03 46.71
N ILE A 11 13.22 10.07 46.84
CA ILE A 11 14.03 11.28 46.60
C ILE A 11 13.91 11.74 45.15
N ALA A 12 13.89 10.81 44.19
CA ALA A 12 13.69 11.13 42.78
C ALA A 12 12.31 11.77 42.51
N PHE A 13 11.24 11.25 43.11
CA PHE A 13 9.90 11.83 42.99
C PHE A 13 9.80 13.22 43.64
N ASP A 14 10.40 13.42 44.82
CA ASP A 14 10.46 14.74 45.45
C ASP A 14 11.24 15.75 44.59
N SER A 15 12.32 15.31 43.94
CA SER A 15 13.11 16.14 43.02
C SER A 15 12.31 16.55 41.77
N ILE A 16 11.54 15.61 41.20
CA ILE A 16 10.63 15.91 40.09
C ILE A 16 9.57 16.92 40.51
N LYS A 17 9.02 16.78 41.73
CA LYS A 17 8.00 17.68 42.27
C LYS A 17 8.54 19.08 42.58
N SER A 18 9.81 19.17 42.99
CA SER A 18 10.50 20.45 43.20
C SER A 18 10.67 21.24 41.89
N GLN A 19 10.81 20.55 40.74
CA GLN A 19 11.14 21.17 39.45
C GLN A 19 10.13 20.83 38.33
N ILE A 20 8.84 20.83 38.65
CA ILE A 20 7.76 20.37 37.74
C ILE A 20 7.82 21.01 36.34
N LEU A 21 8.03 22.33 36.25
CA LEU A 21 8.05 23.04 34.97
C LEU A 21 9.11 22.47 34.02
N ARG A 22 10.32 22.25 34.54
CA ARG A 22 11.44 21.72 33.75
C ARG A 22 11.18 20.28 33.34
N THR A 23 10.72 19.44 34.28
CA THR A 23 10.47 18.03 34.03
C THR A 23 9.35 17.84 32.99
N ILE A 24 8.24 18.58 33.09
CA ILE A 24 7.15 18.51 32.11
C ILE A 24 7.63 18.93 30.72
N LEU A 25 8.35 20.05 30.63
CA LEU A 25 8.87 20.53 29.34
C LEU A 25 9.76 19.48 28.66
N THR A 26 10.67 18.84 29.42
CA THR A 26 11.54 17.78 28.88
C THR A 26 10.75 16.54 28.41
N ILE A 27 9.73 16.14 29.16
CA ILE A 27 8.88 14.99 28.79
C ILE A 27 8.10 15.30 27.51
N ILE A 28 7.57 16.52 27.37
CA ILE A 28 6.85 16.96 26.17
C ILE A 28 7.76 16.94 24.95
N ILE A 29 8.99 17.47 25.06
CA ILE A 29 9.96 17.47 23.95
C ILE A 29 10.26 16.04 23.48
N ILE A 30 10.51 15.12 24.42
CA ILE A 30 10.77 13.71 24.10
C ILE A 30 9.53 13.05 23.48
N ALA A 31 8.35 13.29 24.06
CA ALA A 31 7.10 12.73 23.56
C ALA A 31 6.82 13.17 22.12
N ILE A 32 6.87 14.48 21.84
CA ILE A 32 6.67 15.03 20.50
C ILE A 32 7.75 14.50 19.53
N GLY A 33 9.00 14.39 19.96
CA GLY A 33 10.09 13.88 19.12
C GLY A 33 9.86 12.44 18.66
N ILE A 34 9.49 11.56 19.59
CA ILE A 34 9.23 10.14 19.29
C ILE A 34 7.96 9.99 18.44
N THR A 35 6.88 10.71 18.76
CA THR A 35 5.64 10.61 17.98
C THR A 35 5.80 11.16 16.57
N ALA A 36 6.57 12.23 16.37
CA ALA A 36 6.87 12.75 15.04
C ALA A 36 7.69 11.75 14.20
N LEU A 37 8.71 11.12 14.80
CA LEU A 37 9.53 10.11 14.14
C LEU A 37 8.71 8.88 13.71
N VAL A 38 7.91 8.34 14.62
CA VAL A 38 7.04 7.18 14.31
C VAL A 38 5.95 7.58 13.31
N GLY A 39 5.42 8.81 13.43
CA GLY A 39 4.41 9.36 12.53
C GLY A 39 4.89 9.45 11.08
N ILE A 40 6.09 9.98 10.83
CA ILE A 40 6.62 10.09 9.47
C ILE A 40 6.92 8.71 8.87
N LEU A 41 7.48 7.78 9.64
CA LEU A 41 7.71 6.41 9.18
C LEU A 41 6.41 5.71 8.79
N SER A 42 5.36 5.88 9.62
CA SER A 42 4.04 5.31 9.34
C SER A 42 3.40 5.94 8.11
N ALA A 43 3.50 7.26 7.95
CA ALA A 43 2.94 7.98 6.81
C ALA A 43 3.61 7.58 5.51
N VAL A 44 4.95 7.49 5.49
CA VAL A 44 5.72 7.02 4.33
C VAL A 44 5.34 5.58 3.99
N SER A 45 5.25 4.70 4.98
CA SER A 45 4.85 3.30 4.76
C SER A 45 3.43 3.19 4.18
N ALA A 46 2.50 4.02 4.65
CA ALA A 46 1.14 4.06 4.11
C ALA A 46 1.10 4.55 2.66
N LEU A 47 1.89 5.58 2.34
CA LEU A 47 2.03 6.10 0.98
C LEU A 47 2.70 5.06 0.06
N GLU A 48 3.77 4.41 0.50
CA GLU A 48 4.43 3.34 -0.25
C GLU A 48 3.47 2.20 -0.57
N ASN A 49 2.68 1.75 0.41
CA ASN A 49 1.69 0.70 0.21
C ASN A 49 0.58 1.13 -0.76
N THR A 50 0.10 2.36 -0.64
CA THR A 50 -0.94 2.90 -1.54
C THR A 50 -0.41 3.01 -2.96
N ILE A 51 0.76 3.61 -3.14
CA ILE A 51 1.40 3.77 -4.44
C ILE A 51 1.72 2.41 -5.06
N SER A 52 2.26 1.45 -4.30
CA SER A 52 2.55 0.10 -4.78
C SER A 52 1.27 -0.65 -5.19
N SER A 53 0.19 -0.49 -4.42
CA SER A 53 -1.14 -1.02 -4.76
C SER A 53 -1.70 -0.36 -6.02
N ASP A 54 -1.56 0.95 -6.16
CA ASP A 54 -2.01 1.70 -7.33
C ASP A 54 -1.21 1.29 -8.57
N PHE A 55 0.13 1.15 -8.49
CA PHE A 55 0.93 0.64 -9.60
C PHE A 55 0.62 -0.83 -9.96
N SER A 56 0.32 -1.66 -8.95
CA SER A 56 -0.11 -3.05 -9.16
C SER A 56 -1.47 -3.12 -9.85
N SER A 57 -2.40 -2.23 -9.50
CA SER A 57 -3.74 -2.16 -10.08
C SER A 57 -3.80 -1.42 -11.42
N MET A 58 -2.89 -0.47 -11.65
CA MET A 58 -2.68 0.20 -12.94
C MET A 58 -2.09 -0.74 -14.01
N GLY A 59 -1.74 -1.97 -13.64
CA GLY A 59 -1.37 -2.99 -14.60
C GLY A 59 -0.01 -2.73 -15.25
N ALA A 60 0.97 -2.23 -14.49
CA ALA A 60 2.35 -2.05 -14.99
C ALA A 60 2.96 -3.34 -15.60
N ASN A 61 2.35 -4.51 -15.34
CA ASN A 61 2.66 -5.79 -15.99
C ASN A 61 1.40 -6.59 -16.42
N THR A 62 0.22 -5.96 -16.55
CA THR A 62 -1.05 -6.66 -16.84
C THR A 62 -1.56 -6.30 -18.24
N PHE A 63 -1.44 -7.25 -19.18
CA PHE A 63 -2.07 -7.13 -20.50
C PHE A 63 -3.51 -7.65 -20.44
N ASN A 64 -4.49 -6.80 -20.75
CA ASN A 64 -5.89 -7.18 -20.81
C ASN A 64 -6.29 -7.44 -22.29
N ILE A 65 -6.69 -8.67 -22.60
CA ILE A 65 -7.14 -9.07 -23.94
C ILE A 65 -8.67 -9.10 -23.95
N GLN A 66 -9.29 -8.17 -24.66
CA GLN A 66 -10.75 -8.08 -24.80
C GLN A 66 -11.13 -8.15 -26.28
N ARG A 67 -12.30 -8.73 -26.58
CA ARG A 67 -12.82 -8.88 -27.96
C ARG A 67 -13.09 -7.53 -28.63
N TYR A 68 -13.58 -6.57 -27.85
CA TYR A 68 -13.84 -5.20 -28.27
C TYR A 68 -13.20 -4.25 -27.24
N GLU A 69 -12.57 -3.18 -27.71
CA GLU A 69 -11.96 -2.18 -26.83
C GLU A 69 -13.06 -1.44 -26.05
N PHE A 70 -12.78 -1.10 -24.78
CA PHE A 70 -13.60 -0.18 -23.98
C PHE A 70 -13.42 1.28 -24.46
N SER A 71 -13.25 1.50 -25.77
CA SER A 71 -13.31 2.84 -26.33
C SER A 71 -14.79 3.20 -26.47
N ASN A 72 -15.19 4.28 -25.78
CA ASN A 72 -16.49 4.90 -25.96
C ASN A 72 -16.84 4.89 -27.45
N ARG A 73 -17.97 4.26 -27.80
CA ARG A 73 -18.59 4.39 -29.12
C ARG A 73 -18.77 5.88 -29.41
N ARG A 74 -17.75 6.54 -29.93
CA ARG A 74 -17.86 7.82 -30.60
C ARG A 74 -18.63 7.52 -31.86
N GLN A 75 -19.94 7.70 -31.75
CA GLN A 75 -20.90 7.69 -32.83
C GLN A 75 -20.57 8.87 -33.75
N GLY A 76 -19.54 8.70 -34.57
CA GLY A 76 -19.01 9.79 -35.39
C GLY A 76 -17.78 9.35 -36.17
N GLY A 77 -18.00 8.71 -37.31
CA GLY A 77 -16.99 8.57 -38.36
C GLY A 77 -16.75 7.14 -38.82
N GLY A 78 -17.47 6.73 -39.87
CA GLY A 78 -17.00 5.97 -41.05
C GLY A 78 -16.14 4.70 -40.94
N GLU A 79 -15.70 4.25 -39.77
CA GLU A 79 -14.83 3.09 -39.66
C GLU A 79 -15.64 1.79 -39.69
N ARG A 80 -15.31 0.91 -40.64
CA ARG A 80 -15.88 -0.42 -40.76
C ARG A 80 -15.55 -1.20 -39.50
N GLN A 81 -16.57 -1.46 -38.67
CA GLN A 81 -16.43 -2.35 -37.51
C GLN A 81 -16.04 -3.74 -37.99
N LYS A 82 -14.76 -4.11 -37.82
CA LYS A 82 -14.27 -5.46 -38.06
C LYS A 82 -14.86 -6.36 -36.97
N ILE A 83 -15.73 -7.29 -37.33
CA ILE A 83 -16.33 -8.24 -36.39
C ILE A 83 -15.22 -9.21 -35.96
N ASN A 84 -14.74 -9.05 -34.73
CA ASN A 84 -13.78 -9.98 -34.14
C ASN A 84 -14.50 -11.29 -33.74
N PRO A 85 -13.88 -12.46 -33.93
CA PRO A 85 -14.44 -13.73 -33.48
C PRO A 85 -14.67 -13.74 -31.96
N VAL A 86 -15.64 -14.54 -31.50
CA VAL A 86 -15.88 -14.73 -30.05
C VAL A 86 -14.64 -15.42 -29.47
N ILE A 87 -14.08 -14.87 -28.40
CA ILE A 87 -13.00 -15.53 -27.66
C ILE A 87 -13.66 -16.65 -26.85
N THR A 88 -13.39 -17.91 -27.18
CA THR A 88 -13.94 -19.05 -26.44
C THR A 88 -13.08 -19.35 -25.21
N TYR A 89 -13.67 -19.90 -24.16
CA TYR A 89 -12.92 -20.37 -22.98
C TYR A 89 -11.75 -21.30 -23.34
N THR A 90 -11.94 -22.15 -24.36
CA THR A 90 -10.91 -23.05 -24.88
C THR A 90 -9.70 -22.28 -25.44
N ASP A 91 -9.94 -21.18 -26.15
CA ASP A 91 -8.89 -20.33 -26.73
C ASP A 91 -8.12 -19.60 -25.63
N ALA A 92 -8.84 -19.07 -24.64
CA ALA A 92 -8.23 -18.40 -23.50
C ALA A 92 -7.37 -19.38 -22.67
N LYS A 93 -7.85 -20.62 -22.45
CA LYS A 93 -7.11 -21.67 -21.75
C LYS A 93 -5.90 -22.15 -22.55
N ALA A 94 -6.03 -22.29 -23.87
CA ALA A 94 -4.92 -22.64 -24.75
C ALA A 94 -3.82 -21.56 -24.73
N PHE A 95 -4.22 -20.29 -24.75
CA PHE A 95 -3.30 -19.16 -24.59
C PHE A 95 -2.59 -19.20 -23.24
N ALA A 96 -3.32 -19.35 -22.12
CA ALA A 96 -2.72 -19.42 -20.78
C ALA A 96 -1.72 -20.58 -20.63
N ASN A 97 -2.01 -21.74 -21.24
CA ASN A 97 -1.11 -22.89 -21.20
C ASN A 97 0.14 -22.73 -22.10
N THR A 98 0.03 -21.99 -23.20
CA THR A 98 1.13 -21.78 -24.16
C THR A 98 2.02 -20.62 -23.73
N TYR A 99 1.45 -19.63 -23.05
CA TYR A 99 2.15 -18.43 -22.60
C TYR A 99 2.93 -18.71 -21.31
N ASN A 100 4.11 -19.32 -21.44
CA ASN A 100 4.98 -19.68 -20.34
C ASN A 100 6.31 -18.93 -20.44
N PHE A 101 6.28 -17.62 -20.20
CA PHE A 101 7.47 -16.77 -20.20
C PHE A 101 8.06 -16.64 -18.79
N PRO A 102 9.40 -16.66 -18.64
CA PRO A 102 10.02 -16.53 -17.33
C PRO A 102 9.59 -15.23 -16.65
N MET A 103 9.24 -15.32 -15.36
CA MET A 103 8.76 -14.21 -14.52
C MET A 103 7.32 -13.71 -14.80
N THR A 104 6.55 -14.33 -15.70
CA THR A 104 5.12 -13.98 -15.90
C THR A 104 4.17 -14.90 -15.13
N ARG A 105 3.08 -14.34 -14.58
CA ARG A 105 1.97 -15.08 -13.97
C ARG A 105 0.71 -14.80 -14.75
N THR A 106 0.17 -15.82 -15.41
CA THR A 106 -1.08 -15.73 -16.18
C THR A 106 -2.26 -16.09 -15.29
N ALA A 107 -3.11 -15.11 -14.96
CA ALA A 107 -4.40 -15.35 -14.34
C ALA A 107 -5.49 -15.26 -15.42
N LEU A 108 -6.32 -16.29 -15.54
CA LEU A 108 -7.43 -16.32 -16.49
C LEU A 108 -8.74 -16.02 -15.76
N ALA A 109 -9.31 -14.85 -16.03
CA ALA A 109 -10.66 -14.49 -15.62
C ALA A 109 -11.53 -14.46 -16.88
N PHE A 110 -12.43 -15.43 -17.05
CA PHE A 110 -13.36 -15.50 -18.17
C PHE A 110 -14.76 -15.15 -17.68
N THR A 111 -15.28 -14.00 -18.11
CA THR A 111 -16.69 -13.62 -17.96
C THR A 111 -17.36 -13.80 -19.32
N GLY A 112 -18.20 -14.82 -19.44
CA GLY A 112 -18.94 -15.15 -20.66
C GLY A 112 -20.21 -14.33 -20.83
#